data_AF-A0A852JHL8-F1
#
_entry.id   AF-A0A852JHL8-F1
#
_cell.length_a   1.000
_cell.length_b   1.000
_cell.length_c   1.000
_cell.angle_alpha   90.00
_cell.angle_beta   90.00
_cell.angle_gamma   90.00
#
_symmetry.space_group_name_H-M   'P 1'
#
loop_
_entity.id
_entity.type
_entity.pdbx_description
1 polymer ?
#
loop_
_entity_poly.entity_id
_entity_poly.type
_entity_poly.pdbx_seq_one_letter_code
_entity_poly.pdbx_strand_id
1 'polypeptide(L)'
;RGLASGTDGESRLARLLREKFPRASTIKVVDISGGCGDMYEIHVESEEFREKRPVQQHRMVTQALSEEIKHMHGLRIFTSAPKG
;
A
#
# COMPACT_ATOMS: atom_id res chain seq x y z
N ARG A 1 -24.89 6.33 -1.04
CA ARG A 1 -23.51 6.12 -0.53
C ARG A 1 -23.18 4.64 -0.71
N GLY A 2 -22.56 4.26 -1.83
CA GLY A 2 -22.17 2.88 -2.11
C GLY A 2 -20.90 2.55 -1.31
N LEU A 3 -21.04 1.67 -0.33
CA LEU A 3 -19.93 1.14 0.44
C LEU A 3 -19.12 0.20 -0.45
N ALA A 4 -17.84 0.53 -0.59
CA ALA A 4 -16.71 -0.27 -1.05
C ALA A 4 -17.00 -1.77 -1.26
N SER A 5 -17.34 -2.14 -2.48
CA SER A 5 -16.90 -3.43 -3.01
C SER A 5 -15.40 -3.27 -3.26
N GLY A 6 -14.58 -3.81 -2.37
CA GLY A 6 -13.13 -3.83 -2.57
C GLY A 6 -12.85 -4.41 -3.96
N THR A 7 -12.23 -3.62 -4.82
CA THR A 7 -11.81 -4.05 -6.16
C THR A 7 -10.83 -5.22 -6.02
N ASP A 8 -10.78 -6.08 -7.04
CA ASP A 8 -9.78 -7.16 -7.06
C ASP A 8 -8.34 -6.61 -6.93
N GLY A 9 -8.11 -5.37 -7.40
CA GLY A 9 -6.83 -4.68 -7.25
C GLY A 9 -6.48 -4.36 -5.79
N GLU A 10 -7.42 -3.88 -4.97
CA GLU A 10 -7.17 -3.65 -3.52
C GLU A 10 -6.73 -4.94 -2.84
N SER A 11 -7.42 -6.05 -3.12
CA SER A 11 -7.10 -7.35 -2.54
C SER A 11 -5.73 -7.88 -3.00
N ARG A 12 -5.40 -7.73 -4.29
CA ARG A 12 -4.09 -8.11 -4.86
C ARG A 12 -2.95 -7.32 -4.23
N LEU A 13 -3.05 -5.98 -4.22
CA LEU A 13 -2.03 -5.10 -3.65
C LEU A 13 -1.84 -5.36 -2.15
N ALA A 14 -2.93 -5.52 -1.40
CA ALA A 14 -2.86 -5.81 0.03
C ALA A 14 -2.16 -7.14 0.33
N ARG A 15 -2.34 -8.16 -0.54
CA ARG A 15 -1.63 -9.44 -0.41
C ARG A 15 -0.13 -9.29 -0.66
N LEU A 16 0.26 -8.63 -1.76
CA LEU A 16 1.67 -8.40 -2.08
C LEU A 16 2.39 -7.63 -0.96
N LEU A 17 1.73 -6.60 -0.41
CA LEU A 17 2.28 -5.84 0.72
C LEU A 17 2.43 -6.71 1.97
N ARG A 18 1.48 -7.60 2.29
CA ARG A 18 1.60 -8.52 3.43
C ARG A 18 2.75 -9.50 3.26
N GLU A 19 2.96 -10.00 2.05
CA GLU A 19 4.07 -10.90 1.74
C GLU A 19 5.44 -10.20 1.84
N LYS A 20 5.51 -8.92 1.43
CA LYS A 20 6.74 -8.12 1.49
C LYS A 20 7.04 -7.52 2.86
N PHE A 21 6.01 -7.23 3.64
CA PHE A 21 6.11 -6.65 4.99
C PHE A 21 5.47 -7.58 6.02
N PRO A 22 6.08 -8.73 6.33
CA PRO A 22 5.50 -9.71 7.26
C PRO A 22 5.39 -9.19 8.70
N ARG A 23 6.08 -8.10 9.04
CA ARG A 23 5.97 -7.43 10.35
C ARG A 23 5.05 -6.21 10.33
N ALA A 24 4.26 -6.04 9.28
CA ALA A 24 3.27 -4.97 9.23
C ALA A 24 2.15 -5.21 10.25
N SER A 25 1.90 -4.23 11.11
CA SER A 25 0.75 -4.21 12.02
C SER A 25 -0.53 -3.88 11.27
N THR A 26 -0.45 -2.97 10.29
CA THR A 26 -1.59 -2.49 9.51
C THR A 26 -1.24 -2.36 8.04
N ILE A 27 -2.07 -2.93 7.17
CA ILE A 27 -2.03 -2.69 5.72
C ILE A 27 -3.44 -2.36 5.27
N LYS A 28 -3.60 -1.18 4.67
CA LYS A 28 -4.86 -0.73 4.07
C LYS A 28 -4.59 -0.22 2.67
N VAL A 29 -5.35 -0.75 1.72
CA VAL A 29 -5.34 -0.31 0.32
C VAL A 29 -6.75 0.15 -0.01
N VAL A 30 -6.87 1.33 -0.62
CA VAL A 30 -8.15 1.93 -1.00
C VAL A 30 -8.08 2.37 -2.45
N ASP A 31 -9.02 1.93 -3.28
CA ASP A 31 -9.20 2.48 -4.61
C ASP A 31 -9.78 3.90 -4.52
N ILE A 32 -9.06 4.88 -5.06
CA ILE A 32 -9.46 6.30 -5.11
C ILE A 32 -9.76 6.76 -6.54
N SER A 33 -9.78 5.84 -7.50
CA SER A 33 -10.18 6.08 -8.89
C SER A 33 -11.67 5.94 -9.16
N GLY A 34 -12.46 5.55 -8.15
CA GLY A 34 -13.91 5.37 -8.29
C GLY A 34 -14.31 4.03 -8.91
N GLY A 35 -13.47 3.00 -8.82
CA GLY A 35 -13.76 1.64 -9.30
C GLY A 35 -13.05 1.26 -10.60
N CYS A 36 -12.30 2.18 -11.23
CA CYS A 36 -11.53 1.87 -12.44
C CYS A 36 -10.24 1.08 -12.14
N GLY A 37 -9.73 1.16 -10.90
CA GLY A 37 -8.48 0.52 -10.50
C GLY A 37 -7.22 1.20 -11.05
N ASP A 38 -7.31 2.50 -11.35
CA ASP A 38 -6.19 3.26 -11.92
C ASP A 38 -5.36 4.01 -10.86
N MET A 39 -5.94 4.27 -9.68
CA MET A 39 -5.27 4.96 -8.58
C MET A 39 -5.64 4.38 -7.22
N TYR A 40 -4.63 4.16 -6.40
CA TYR A 40 -4.81 3.62 -5.05
C TYR A 40 -4.09 4.45 -4.00
N GLU A 41 -4.70 4.48 -2.84
CA GLU A 41 -4.11 4.99 -1.61
C GLU A 41 -3.72 3.82 -0.70
N ILE A 42 -2.47 3.84 -0.23
CA ILE A 42 -1.84 2.73 0.47
C ILE A 42 -1.30 3.25 1.80
N HIS A 43 -1.73 2.61 2.88
CA HIS A 43 -1.24 2.85 4.24
C HIS A 43 -0.58 1.58 4.74
N VAL A 44 0.70 1.66 5.06
CA VAL A 44 1.47 0.56 5.64
C VAL A 44 2.07 1.02 6.96
N GLU A 45 1.72 0.33 8.04
CA GLU A 45 2.39 0.45 9.32
C GLU A 45 3.19 -0.82 9.59
N SER A 46 4.50 -0.70 9.81
CA SER A 46 5.39 -1.86 10.05
C SER A 46 6.56 -1.54 10.97
N GLU A 47 6.92 -2.51 11.81
CA GLU A 47 8.16 -2.50 12.61
C GLU A 47 9.41 -2.31 11.74
N GLU A 48 9.38 -2.80 10.49
CA GLU A 48 10.48 -2.69 9.53
C GLU A 48 10.82 -1.22 9.16
N PHE A 49 9.93 -0.28 9.47
CA PHE A 49 10.12 1.14 9.20
C PHE A 49 10.78 1.92 10.34
N ARG A 50 10.96 1.34 11.54
CA ARG A 50 11.47 2.05 12.73
C ARG A 50 12.82 2.76 12.51
N GLU A 51 13.72 2.16 11.76
CA GLU A 51 15.07 2.69 11.52
C GLU A 51 15.24 3.26 10.10
N LYS A 52 14.14 3.48 9.38
CA LYS A 52 14.16 3.96 7.98
C LYS A 52 13.67 5.39 7.89
N ARG A 53 14.33 6.19 7.06
CA ARG A 53 13.83 7.54 6.72
C ARG A 53 12.54 7.42 5.89
N PRO A 54 11.64 8.41 5.91
CA PRO A 54 10.39 8.36 5.13
C PRO A 54 10.62 8.01 3.65
N VAL A 55 11.61 8.63 2.99
CA VAL A 55 11.94 8.30 1.59
C VAL A 55 12.34 6.83 1.38
N GLN A 56 13.00 6.19 2.35
CA GLN A 56 13.36 4.77 2.27
C GLN A 56 12.13 3.89 2.45
N GLN A 57 11.24 4.24 3.38
CA GLN A 57 9.98 3.52 3.58
C GLN A 57 9.11 3.55 2.32
N HIS A 58 8.93 4.74 1.73
CA HIS A 58 8.19 4.90 0.47
C HIS A 58 8.83 4.10 -0.67
N ARG A 59 10.18 4.08 -0.77
CA ARG A 59 10.89 3.26 -1.76
C ARG A 59 10.65 1.77 -1.55
N MET A 60 10.68 1.28 -0.31
CA MET A 60 10.39 -0.12 0.00
C MET A 60 8.98 -0.51 -0.46
N VAL A 61 7.97 0.32 -0.17
CA VAL A 61 6.58 0.08 -0.61
C VAL A 61 6.46 0.16 -2.14
N THR A 62 7.11 1.14 -2.77
CA THR A 62 7.11 1.28 -4.24
C THR A 62 7.76 0.06 -4.91
N GLN A 63 8.86 -0.45 -4.34
CA GLN A 63 9.54 -1.65 -4.85
C GLN A 63 8.68 -2.90 -4.72
N ALA A 64 7.98 -3.04 -3.57
CA ALA A 64 7.04 -4.14 -3.33
C ALA A 64 5.91 -4.20 -4.39
N LEU A 65 5.56 -3.05 -4.96
CA LEU A 65 4.46 -2.89 -5.93
C LEU A 65 4.95 -2.59 -7.35
N SER A 66 6.26 -2.65 -7.59
CA SER A 66 6.86 -2.14 -8.83
C SER A 66 6.34 -2.81 -10.12
N GLU A 67 5.89 -4.07 -10.04
CA GLU A 67 5.29 -4.78 -11.16
C GLU A 67 3.85 -4.32 -11.41
N GLU A 68 3.07 -4.09 -10.36
CA GLU A 68 1.69 -3.62 -10.45
C GLU A 68 1.61 -2.15 -10.91
N ILE A 69 2.51 -1.29 -10.39
CA ILE A 69 2.54 0.15 -10.69
C ILE A 69 2.68 0.43 -12.19
N LYS A 70 3.31 -0.46 -12.97
CA LYS A 70 3.46 -0.29 -14.43
C LYS A 70 2.12 -0.18 -15.16
N HIS A 71 1.06 -0.72 -14.56
CA HIS A 71 -0.28 -0.73 -15.12
C HIS A 71 -1.21 0.32 -14.48
N MET A 72 -0.70 1.14 -13.53
CA MET A 72 -1.48 2.07 -12.72
C MET A 72 -1.14 3.53 -13.08
N HIS A 73 -2.12 4.43 -13.01
CA HIS A 73 -1.89 5.87 -13.21
C HIS A 73 -1.15 6.53 -12.05
N GLY A 74 -1.32 6.04 -10.82
CA GLY A 74 -0.62 6.62 -9.66
C GLY A 74 -0.91 5.93 -8.33
N LEU A 75 -0.03 6.20 -7.36
CA LEU A 75 -0.15 5.73 -5.99
C LEU A 75 0.05 6.87 -4.99
N ARG A 76 -0.73 6.85 -3.91
CA ARG A 76 -0.45 7.61 -2.69
C ARG A 76 0.00 6.66 -1.61
N ILE A 77 1.24 6.81 -1.15
CA ILE A 77 1.84 5.93 -0.15
C ILE A 77 1.96 6.70 1.16
N PHE A 78 1.49 6.11 2.23
CA PHE A 78 1.67 6.55 3.61
C PHE A 78 2.34 5.43 4.39
N THR A 79 3.45 5.74 5.04
CA THR A 79 4.19 4.78 5.86
C THR A 79 4.40 5.30 7.27
N SER A 80 4.24 4.43 8.25
CA SER A 80 4.52 4.73 9.65
C SER A 80 5.15 3.53 10.35
N ALA A 81 6.00 3.79 11.33
CA ALA A 81 6.38 2.77 12.30
C ALA A 81 5.37 2.78 13.46
N PRO A 82 4.99 1.63 14.02
CA PRO A 82 4.14 1.57 15.20
C PRO A 82 4.76 2.37 16.34
N LYS A 83 3.98 3.29 16.91
CA LYS A 83 4.33 3.96 18.17
C LYS A 83 4.10 2.94 19.28
N GLY A 84 5.16 2.21 19.62
CA GLY A 84 5.17 1.33 20.79
C GLY A 84 4.93 2.12 22.07
#